data_AF-A0A098BPZ7-F1
#
_entry.id   AF-A0A098BPZ7-F1
#
_cell.length_a   1.000
_cell.length_b   1.000
_cell.length_c   1.000
_cell.angle_alpha   90.00
_cell.angle_beta   90.00
_cell.angle_gamma   90.00
#
_symmetry.space_group_name_H-M   'P 1'
#
loop_
_entity.id
_entity.type
_entity.pdbx_description
1 polymer ?
#
loop_
_entity_poly.entity_id
_entity_poly.type
_entity_poly.pdbx_seq_one_letter_code
_entity_poly.pdbx_strand_id
1 'polypeptide(L)' 'MGQDPTVLPHHTTDQGEPVTPRKTEAEARAAVAAMEPIMAIEGREMSDADKELLVELIQGSTTIDEVTKIIAREAGYEID' A
#
# COMPACT_ATOMS: atom_id res chain seq x y z
N MET A 1 -46.63 -22.22 -1.34
CA MET A 1 -45.99 -21.82 -2.61
C MET A 1 -44.59 -21.39 -2.26
N GLY A 2 -43.60 -22.23 -2.56
CA GLY A 2 -42.19 -21.98 -2.24
C GLY A 2 -41.60 -20.97 -3.22
N GLN A 3 -40.75 -20.08 -2.71
CA GLN A 3 -39.85 -19.29 -3.55
C GLN A 3 -38.46 -19.90 -3.41
N ASP A 4 -38.00 -20.49 -4.51
CA ASP A 4 -36.61 -20.91 -4.74
C ASP A 4 -35.68 -19.67 -4.85
N PRO A 5 -34.38 -19.83 -4.58
CA PRO A 5 -33.48 -18.80 -4.13
C PRO A 5 -32.99 -17.89 -5.26
N THR A 6 -32.91 -16.60 -4.97
CA THR A 6 -32.19 -15.65 -5.82
C THR A 6 -30.72 -16.05 -5.88
N VAL A 7 -30.32 -16.52 -7.05
CA VAL A 7 -28.94 -16.71 -7.49
C VAL A 7 -28.21 -15.37 -7.38
N LEU A 8 -27.17 -15.30 -6.53
CA LEU A 8 -26.20 -14.21 -6.50
C LEU A 8 -25.33 -14.31 -7.76
N PRO A 9 -25.31 -13.31 -8.67
CA PRO A 9 -24.35 -13.33 -9.75
C PRO A 9 -22.99 -12.80 -9.28
N HIS A 10 -22.03 -13.71 -9.37
CA HIS A 10 -20.60 -13.55 -9.63
C HIS A 10 -20.03 -12.12 -9.80
N HIS A 11 -19.00 -11.85 -8.99
CA HIS A 11 -17.80 -11.06 -9.28
C HIS A 11 -17.93 -9.96 -10.36
N THR A 12 -18.30 -8.77 -9.93
CA THR A 12 -18.19 -7.54 -10.72
C THR A 12 -16.94 -6.79 -10.26
N THR A 13 -15.89 -6.89 -11.09
CA THR A 13 -14.84 -5.92 -11.42
C THR A 13 -14.31 -4.99 -10.31
N ASP A 14 -13.07 -5.24 -9.86
CA ASP A 14 -12.22 -4.24 -9.19
C ASP A 14 -11.84 -3.17 -10.22
N GLN A 15 -12.72 -2.17 -10.38
CA GLN A 15 -12.40 -0.94 -11.11
C GLN A 15 -12.07 0.14 -10.09
N GLY A 16 -10.77 0.32 -9.81
CA GLY A 16 -10.19 1.55 -9.26
C GLY A 16 -11.04 2.25 -8.21
N GLU A 17 -11.33 1.59 -7.10
CA GLU A 17 -11.90 2.29 -5.95
C GLU A 17 -10.93 3.41 -5.52
N PRO A 18 -11.40 4.64 -5.27
CA PRO A 18 -10.54 5.68 -4.75
C PRO A 18 -9.93 5.18 -3.44
N VAL A 19 -8.59 5.12 -3.37
CA VAL A 19 -7.90 4.67 -2.17
C VAL A 19 -8.18 5.69 -1.08
N THR A 20 -9.09 5.33 -0.19
CA THR A 20 -9.45 6.18 0.95
C THR A 20 -8.35 6.03 2.00
N PRO A 21 -7.79 7.15 2.50
CA PRO A 21 -6.75 7.09 3.53
C PRO A 21 -7.24 6.30 4.75
N ARG A 22 -6.52 5.23 5.09
CA ARG A 22 -6.78 4.39 6.27
C ARG A 22 -6.24 5.01 7.55
N LYS A 23 -5.24 5.88 7.43
CA LYS A 23 -4.57 6.60 8.51
C LYS A 23 -4.37 8.05 8.13
N THR A 24 -4.20 8.91 9.12
CA THR A 24 -3.70 10.27 8.89
C THR A 24 -2.22 10.24 8.50
N GLU A 25 -1.74 11.28 7.81
CA GLU A 25 -0.32 11.43 7.48
C GLU A 25 0.57 11.39 8.73
N ALA A 26 0.14 12.06 9.81
CA ALA A 26 0.89 12.08 11.07
C ALA A 26 1.02 10.68 11.69
N GLU A 27 -0.04 9.87 11.66
CA GLU A 27 0.02 8.48 12.13
C GLU A 27 0.91 7.60 11.26
N ALA A 28 0.88 7.81 9.94
CA ALA A 28 1.75 7.09 9.01
C ALA A 28 3.23 7.45 9.21
N ARG A 29 3.55 8.74 9.34
CA ARG A 29 4.91 9.22 9.66
C ARG A 29 5.39 8.70 11.01
N ALA A 30 4.53 8.65 12.02
CA ALA A 30 4.88 8.08 13.33
C ALA A 30 5.19 6.58 13.23
N ALA A 31 4.46 5.83 12.40
CA ALA A 31 4.73 4.42 12.15
C ALA A 31 6.09 4.21 11.46
N VAL A 32 6.42 5.01 10.44
CA VAL A 32 7.74 4.96 9.78
C VAL A 32 8.87 5.31 10.76
N ALA A 33 8.71 6.39 11.54
CA ALA A 33 9.70 6.78 12.54
C ALA A 33 9.94 5.68 13.60
N ALA A 34 8.91 4.90 13.96
CA ALA A 34 9.05 3.79 14.89
C ALA A 34 9.90 2.62 14.32
N MET A 35 10.08 2.53 13.00
CA MET A 35 10.90 1.50 12.36
C MET A 35 12.38 1.87 12.32
N GLU A 36 12.72 3.17 12.29
CA GLU A 36 14.11 3.66 12.24
C GLU A 36 15.04 3.05 13.30
N PRO A 37 14.68 3.03 14.61
CA PRO A 37 15.57 2.43 15.61
C PRO A 37 15.77 0.93 15.40
N ILE A 38 14.81 0.21 14.81
CA ILE A 38 14.92 -1.22 14.52
C ILE A 38 15.94 -1.44 13.40
N MET A 39 15.87 -0.64 12.34
CA MET A 39 16.82 -0.72 11.21
C MET A 39 18.24 -0.31 11.63
N ALA A 40 18.36 0.69 12.50
CA ALA A 40 19.63 1.17 13.02
C ALA A 40 20.41 0.10 13.80
N ILE A 41 19.73 -0.84 14.48
CA ILE A 41 20.38 -1.98 15.17
C ILE A 41 21.22 -2.81 14.19
N GLU A 42 20.79 -2.92 12.94
CA GLU A 42 21.47 -3.68 11.89
C GLU A 42 22.40 -2.81 11.03
N GLY A 43 22.61 -1.54 11.40
CA GLY A 43 23.38 -0.58 10.62
C GLY A 43 22.74 -0.24 9.27
N ARG A 44 21.42 -0.40 9.15
CA ARG A 44 20.65 -0.07 7.95
C ARG A 44 19.98 1.29 8.10
N GLU A 45 19.89 2.00 7.00
CA GLU A 45 19.17 3.27 6.89
C GLU A 45 18.23 3.21 5.68
N MET A 46 17.04 3.77 5.84
CA MET A 46 16.06 3.91 4.77
C MET A 46 16.23 5.28 4.13
N SER A 47 16.21 5.34 2.80
CA SER A 47 16.30 6.63 2.09
C SER A 47 15.06 7.47 2.35
N ASP A 48 15.16 8.80 2.24
CA ASP A 48 13.99 9.68 2.40
C ASP A 48 12.91 9.41 1.35
N ALA A 49 13.29 8.98 0.14
CA ALA A 49 12.34 8.60 -0.90
C ALA A 49 11.56 7.34 -0.52
N ASP A 50 12.25 6.30 -0.02
CA ASP A 50 11.61 5.08 0.47
C ASP A 50 10.71 5.34 1.69
N LYS A 51 11.12 6.26 2.58
CA LYS A 51 10.30 6.68 3.72
C LYS A 51 8.99 7.30 3.26
N GLU A 52 9.04 8.20 2.28
CA GLU A 52 7.82 8.86 1.78
C GLU A 52 6.89 7.86 1.09
N LEU A 53 7.45 6.96 0.26
CA LEU A 53 6.68 5.91 -0.40
C LEU A 53 6.01 4.97 0.63
N LEU A 54 6.70 4.65 1.73
CA LEU A 54 6.13 3.85 2.81
C LEU A 54 5.07 4.62 3.62
N VAL A 55 5.23 5.93 3.81
CA VAL A 55 4.20 6.79 4.41
C VAL A 55 2.93 6.75 3.57
N GLU A 56 3.02 6.94 2.26
CA GLU A 56 1.88 6.89 1.34
C GLU A 56 1.16 5.53 1.42
N LEU A 57 1.93 4.43 1.48
CA LEU A 57 1.38 3.09 1.58
C LEU A 57 0.64 2.86 2.91
N ILE A 58 1.23 3.28 4.03
CA ILE A 58 0.63 3.16 5.37
C ILE A 58 -0.60 4.05 5.51
N GLN A 59 -0.53 5.27 4.98
CA GLN A 59 -1.65 6.19 4.90
C GLN A 59 -2.79 5.59 4.07
N GLY A 60 -2.45 4.77 3.06
CA GLY A 60 -3.40 4.24 2.10
C GLY A 60 -3.75 5.27 1.03
N SER A 61 -2.80 6.11 0.63
CA SER A 61 -2.91 6.96 -0.56
C SER A 61 -2.34 6.28 -1.82
N THR A 62 -1.55 5.22 -1.65
CA THR A 62 -1.08 4.32 -2.72
C THR A 62 -1.34 2.86 -2.36
N THR A 63 -1.18 1.96 -3.33
CA THR A 63 -1.36 0.52 -3.19
C THR A 63 -0.03 -0.25 -3.21
N ILE A 64 -0.05 -1.50 -2.73
CA ILE A 64 1.11 -2.39 -2.83
C ILE A 64 1.54 -2.61 -4.28
N ASP A 65 0.58 -2.69 -5.22
CA ASP A 65 0.86 -2.85 -6.65
C ASP A 65 1.64 -1.66 -7.22
N GLU A 66 1.17 -0.45 -6.93
CA GLU A 66 1.83 0.80 -7.34
C GLU A 66 3.24 0.93 -6.74
N VAL A 67 3.40 0.67 -5.45
CA VAL A 67 4.71 0.67 -4.77
C VAL A 67 5.65 -0.34 -5.42
N THR A 68 5.15 -1.55 -5.73
CA THR A 68 5.94 -2.59 -6.40
C THR A 68 6.42 -2.12 -7.77
N LYS A 69 5.54 -1.49 -8.56
CA LYS A 69 5.87 -0.92 -9.88
C LYS A 69 6.92 0.19 -9.80
N ILE A 70 6.83 1.05 -8.79
CA ILE A 70 7.81 2.12 -8.56
C ILE A 70 9.19 1.52 -8.28
N ILE A 71 9.28 0.63 -7.28
CA ILE A 71 10.56 0.01 -6.88
C ILE A 71 11.17 -0.79 -8.04
N ALA A 72 10.34 -1.54 -8.77
CA ALA A 72 10.81 -2.33 -9.90
C ALA A 72 11.40 -1.44 -11.01
N ARG A 73 10.72 -0.33 -11.35
CA ARG A 73 11.22 0.63 -12.33
C ARG A 73 12.55 1.25 -11.91
N GLU A 74 12.69 1.63 -10.63
CA GLU A 74 13.95 2.18 -10.10
C GLU A 74 15.11 1.18 -10.16
N ALA A 75 14.81 -0.10 -9.97
CA ALA A 75 15.79 -1.18 -10.11
C ALA A 75 16.03 -1.62 -11.58
N GLY A 76 15.35 -0.99 -12.55
CA GLY A 76 15.53 -1.27 -13.99
C GLY A 76 14.72 -2.46 -14.51
N TYR A 77 13.71 -2.91 -13.76
CA TYR A 77 12.77 -3.94 -14.21
C TYR A 77 11.55 -3.31 -14.89
N GLU A 78 11.10 -3.92 -15.98
CA GLU A 78 9.80 -3.65 -16.60
C GLU A 78 8.79 -4.66 -16.06
N ILE A 79 7.83 -4.19 -15.24
CA ILE A 79 6.70 -4.97 -14.77
C ILE A 79 5.39 -4.24 -15.09
N ASP A 80 4.40 -4.98 -15.60
CA ASP A 80 3.06 -4.51 -15.99
C ASP A 80 2.08 -4.47 -14.80
#